data_AF-A0A086LE28-F1
#
_entry.id   AF-A0A086LE28-F1
#
_cell.length_a   1.000
_cell.length_b   1.000
_cell.length_c   1.000
_cell.angle_alpha   90.00
_cell.angle_beta   90.00
_cell.angle_gamma   90.00
#
_symmetry.space_group_name_H-M   'P 1'
#
loop_
_entity.id
_entity.type
_entity.pdbx_description
1 polymer ?
#
loop_
_entity_poly.entity_id
_entity_poly.type
_entity_poly.pdbx_seq_one_letter_code
_entity_poly.pdbx_strand_id
1 'polypeptide(L)'
;LEKVKEVAKNIAAVCVESRYIDPVGSSATKPSENSASPCTQTVDDYVNKFQHAIMSLTYRWAKGEKFADVLSGTSIYEGTVIRCLRRLEELMRQMACASKSIGNPDLEKKFLEGIKKIRRGIVFSSSLYL
;
A
#
# COMPACT_ATOMS: atom_id res chain seq x y z
N LEU A 1 1.80 -14.96 7.79
CA LEU A 1 0.61 -14.08 7.98
C LEU A 1 0.67 -13.34 9.32
N GLU A 2 1.06 -13.98 10.43
CA GLU A 2 1.24 -13.31 11.74
C GLU A 2 2.16 -12.08 11.70
N LYS A 3 3.38 -12.22 11.16
CA LYS A 3 4.31 -11.07 11.04
C LYS A 3 3.73 -9.90 10.25
N VAL A 4 2.79 -10.16 9.33
CA VAL A 4 2.12 -9.11 8.54
C VAL A 4 1.11 -8.36 9.38
N LYS A 5 0.32 -9.10 10.17
CA LYS A 5 -0.62 -8.51 11.13
C LYS A 5 0.12 -7.71 12.20
N GLU A 6 1.28 -8.18 12.63
CA GLU A 6 2.11 -7.48 13.61
C GLU A 6 2.72 -6.19 13.06
N VAL A 7 3.26 -6.20 11.84
CA VAL A 7 3.71 -4.97 11.17
C VAL A 7 2.54 -4.01 10.94
N ALA A 8 1.37 -4.51 10.53
CA ALA A 8 0.17 -3.69 10.37
C ALA A 8 -0.26 -3.05 11.70
N LYS A 9 -0.20 -3.79 12.81
CA LYS A 9 -0.46 -3.26 14.17
C LYS A 9 0.55 -2.20 14.57
N ASN A 10 1.83 -2.39 14.28
CA ASN A 10 2.87 -1.42 14.58
C ASN A 10 2.70 -0.13 13.76
N ILE A 11 2.38 -0.26 12.47
CA ILE A 11 2.06 0.90 11.61
C ILE A 11 0.81 1.62 12.12
N ALA A 12 -0.23 0.86 12.49
CA ALA A 12 -1.47 1.40 13.05
C ALA A 12 -1.21 2.19 14.35
N ALA A 13 -0.40 1.64 15.25
CA ALA A 13 -0.01 2.31 16.49
C ALA A 13 0.71 3.63 16.20
N VAL A 14 1.69 3.63 15.29
CA VAL A 14 2.42 4.85 14.90
C VAL A 14 1.49 5.87 14.24
N CYS A 15 0.55 5.46 13.39
CA CYS A 15 -0.41 6.36 12.74
C CYS A 15 -1.38 7.00 13.75
N VAL A 16 -1.87 6.23 14.73
CA VAL A 16 -2.75 6.73 15.80
C VAL A 16 -1.98 7.69 16.72
N GLU A 17 -0.76 7.33 17.13
CA GLU A 17 0.11 8.17 17.97
C GLU A 17 0.52 9.47 17.26
N SER A 18 0.80 9.40 15.96
CA SER A 18 1.19 10.55 15.15
C SER A 18 0.02 11.47 14.78
N ARG A 19 -1.21 11.13 15.18
CA ARG A 19 -2.45 11.90 14.90
C ARG A 19 -2.63 12.20 13.40
N TYR A 20 -2.15 11.32 12.53
CA TYR A 20 -2.30 11.46 11.08
C TYR A 20 -3.75 11.14 10.72
N ILE A 21 -4.56 12.19 10.52
CA ILE A 21 -5.95 12.08 10.06
C ILE A 21 -5.93 11.57 8.63
N ASP A 22 -6.51 10.40 8.35
CA ASP A 22 -6.88 10.01 6.99
C ASP A 22 -7.90 11.04 6.44
N PRO A 23 -7.58 11.88 5.42
CA PRO A 23 -8.57 12.80 4.88
C PRO A 23 -9.60 12.12 3.95
N VAL A 24 -9.43 10.82 3.64
CA VAL A 24 -10.30 10.11 2.69
C VAL A 24 -10.63 8.72 3.24
N GLY A 25 -11.75 8.64 3.96
CA GLY A 25 -12.26 7.36 4.46
C GLY A 25 -13.62 7.42 5.13
N SER A 26 -14.36 8.53 5.01
CA SER A 26 -15.77 8.57 5.43
C SER A 26 -16.65 8.59 4.19
N SER A 27 -17.13 7.41 3.81
CA SER A 27 -18.37 7.33 3.03
C SER A 27 -19.50 7.83 3.93
N ALA A 28 -19.89 9.09 3.71
CA ALA A 28 -21.21 9.67 3.95
C ALA A 28 -22.00 9.14 5.16
N THR A 29 -21.84 9.79 6.31
CA THR A 29 -22.95 10.01 7.25
C THR A 29 -23.09 11.50 7.50
N LYS A 30 -24.33 11.97 7.32
CA LYS A 30 -24.76 13.38 7.24
C LYS A 30 -24.31 14.22 8.45
N PRO A 31 -24.16 15.55 8.29
CA PRO A 31 -23.84 16.43 9.40
C PRO A 31 -25.09 16.60 10.28
N SER A 32 -25.09 16.00 11.46
CA SER A 32 -25.93 16.44 12.57
C SER A 32 -25.04 17.23 13.53
N GLU A 33 -25.40 18.50 13.72
CA GLU A 33 -24.85 19.41 14.71
C GLU A 33 -24.81 18.81 16.12
N ASN A 34 -23.82 19.27 16.89
CA ASN A 34 -23.68 19.14 18.35
C ASN A 34 -23.20 17.79 18.90
N SER A 35 -21.88 17.59 18.86
CA SER A 35 -21.05 17.28 20.05
C SER A 35 -19.63 16.96 19.60
N ALA A 36 -18.64 17.44 20.36
CA ALA A 36 -17.25 17.04 20.22
C ALA A 36 -17.15 15.51 20.25
N SER A 37 -17.03 14.89 19.08
CA SER A 37 -16.77 13.47 18.95
C SER A 37 -15.27 13.33 18.69
N PRO A 38 -14.45 12.87 19.66
CA PRO A 38 -13.09 12.47 19.36
C PRO A 38 -13.20 11.36 18.31
N CYS A 39 -12.59 11.57 17.14
CA CYS A 39 -12.52 10.53 16.12
C CYS A 39 -11.54 9.46 16.61
N THR A 40 -11.98 8.66 17.58
CA THR A 40 -11.20 7.56 18.17
C THR A 40 -11.26 6.38 17.20
N GLN A 41 -10.58 6.50 16.06
CA GLN A 41 -10.33 5.33 15.23
C GLN A 41 -9.50 4.36 16.08
N THR A 42 -10.08 3.21 16.41
CA THR A 42 -9.38 2.20 17.19
C THR A 42 -8.29 1.56 16.31
N VAL A 43 -7.22 1.06 16.94
CA VAL A 43 -6.12 0.38 16.23
C VAL A 43 -6.67 -0.78 15.40
N ASP A 44 -7.67 -1.49 15.91
CA ASP A 44 -8.30 -2.62 15.22
C ASP A 44 -9.10 -2.19 13.98
N ASP A 45 -9.83 -1.08 14.04
CA ASP A 45 -10.54 -0.54 12.86
C ASP A 45 -9.58 -0.17 11.73
N TYR A 46 -8.42 0.40 12.08
CA TYR A 46 -7.39 0.74 11.10
C TYR A 46 -6.73 -0.51 10.49
N VAL A 47 -6.42 -1.52 11.31
CA VAL A 47 -5.86 -2.79 10.82
C VAL A 47 -6.83 -3.50 9.87
N ASN A 48 -8.14 -3.43 10.15
CA ASN A 48 -9.17 -4.04 9.30
C ASN A 48 -9.31 -3.38 7.92
N LYS A 49 -8.86 -2.12 7.75
CA LYS A 49 -8.85 -1.44 6.44
C LYS A 49 -7.82 -2.03 5.47
N PHE A 50 -6.78 -2.72 5.94
CA PHE A 50 -5.73 -3.23 5.07
C PHE A 50 -6.10 -4.53 4.37
N GLN A 51 -5.95 -4.54 3.05
CA GLN A 51 -6.05 -5.76 2.25
C GLN A 51 -4.74 -6.56 2.26
N HIS A 52 -4.58 -7.37 3.29
CA HIS A 52 -3.41 -8.24 3.50
C HIS A 52 -3.11 -9.20 2.32
N ALA A 53 -4.13 -9.57 1.55
CA ALA A 53 -4.01 -10.47 0.41
C ALA A 53 -3.14 -9.92 -0.74
N ILE A 54 -3.09 -8.59 -0.90
CA ILE A 54 -2.29 -7.96 -1.97
C ILE A 54 -0.79 -8.03 -1.66
N MET A 55 -0.42 -8.16 -0.38
CA MET A 55 0.98 -8.18 0.05
C MET A 55 1.71 -9.45 -0.41
N SER A 56 1.11 -10.62 -0.19
CA SER A 56 1.67 -11.89 -0.66
C SER A 56 1.75 -11.96 -2.18
N LEU A 57 0.75 -11.39 -2.86
CA LEU A 57 0.70 -11.27 -4.32
C LEU A 57 1.87 -10.43 -4.85
N THR A 58 2.08 -9.25 -4.25
CA THR A 58 3.14 -8.31 -4.65
C THR A 58 4.52 -8.89 -4.41
N TYR A 59 4.71 -9.64 -3.33
CA TYR A 59 5.97 -10.32 -3.03
C TYR A 59 6.32 -11.38 -4.09
N ARG A 60 5.37 -12.23 -4.46
CA ARG A 60 5.53 -13.24 -5.53
C ARG A 60 5.80 -12.59 -6.88
N TRP A 61 5.13 -11.47 -7.17
CA TRP A 61 5.42 -10.65 -8.33
C TRP A 61 6.86 -10.10 -8.32
N ALA A 62 7.32 -9.54 -7.21
CA ALA A 62 8.69 -9.04 -7.10
C ALA A 62 9.76 -10.15 -7.19
N LYS A 63 9.39 -11.41 -6.90
CA LYS A 63 10.27 -12.59 -7.04
C LYS A 63 10.43 -13.06 -8.48
N GLY A 64 9.55 -12.65 -9.39
CA GLY A 64 9.64 -12.99 -10.82
C GLY A 64 8.61 -14.00 -11.33
N GLU A 65 7.62 -14.39 -10.53
CA GLU A 65 6.56 -15.34 -10.95
C GLU A 65 5.73 -14.79 -12.13
N LYS A 66 5.12 -15.66 -12.95
CA LYS A 66 4.28 -15.22 -14.06
C LYS A 66 2.98 -14.60 -13.52
N PHE A 67 2.41 -13.64 -14.23
CA PHE A 67 1.20 -12.93 -13.77
C PHE A 67 0.01 -13.88 -13.55
N ALA A 68 -0.14 -14.90 -14.41
CA ALA A 68 -1.17 -15.92 -14.27
C ALA A 68 -1.03 -16.73 -12.96
N ASP A 69 0.20 -17.15 -12.62
CA ASP A 69 0.50 -17.89 -11.38
C ASP A 69 0.32 -17.00 -10.14
N VAL A 70 0.54 -15.69 -10.31
CA VAL A 70 0.34 -14.70 -9.26
C VAL A 70 -1.15 -14.52 -8.93
N LEU A 71 -2.04 -14.66 -9.91
CA LEU A 71 -3.48 -14.50 -9.74
C LEU A 71 -4.22 -15.77 -9.33
N SER A 72 -3.71 -16.95 -9.67
CA SER A 72 -4.40 -18.24 -9.46
C SER A 72 -4.78 -18.53 -8.00
N GLY A 73 -4.12 -17.90 -7.03
CA GLY A 73 -4.38 -18.07 -5.60
C GLY A 73 -5.25 -16.99 -4.95
N THR A 74 -5.82 -16.05 -5.72
CA THR A 74 -6.56 -14.90 -5.17
C THR A 74 -7.87 -14.64 -5.91
N SER A 75 -8.95 -14.32 -5.18
CA SER A 75 -10.25 -13.91 -5.74
C SER A 75 -10.32 -12.42 -6.09
N ILE A 76 -9.17 -11.76 -6.31
CA ILE A 76 -9.08 -10.32 -6.57
C ILE A 76 -9.00 -10.10 -8.08
N TYR A 77 -9.81 -9.17 -8.59
CA TYR A 77 -9.76 -8.77 -10.00
C TYR A 77 -8.39 -8.23 -10.41
N GLU A 78 -7.95 -8.62 -11.60
CA GLU A 78 -6.64 -8.32 -12.19
C GLU A 78 -6.43 -6.82 -12.33
N GLY A 79 -7.47 -6.09 -12.73
CA GLY A 79 -7.43 -4.63 -12.85
C GLY A 79 -7.19 -3.93 -11.51
N THR A 80 -7.64 -4.51 -10.40
CA THR A 80 -7.33 -3.99 -9.05
C THR A 80 -5.86 -4.23 -8.72
N VAL A 81 -5.36 -5.43 -9.00
CA VAL A 81 -3.94 -5.79 -8.81
C VAL A 81 -3.02 -4.86 -9.62
N ILE A 82 -3.30 -4.66 -10.90
CA ILE A 82 -2.50 -3.78 -11.78
C ILE A 82 -2.50 -2.34 -11.25
N ARG A 83 -3.66 -1.80 -10.87
CA ARG A 83 -3.76 -0.46 -10.27
C ARG A 83 -2.96 -0.37 -8.96
N CYS A 84 -3.02 -1.38 -8.10
CA CYS A 84 -2.26 -1.42 -6.85
C CYS A 84 -0.74 -1.46 -7.11
N LEU A 85 -0.26 -2.28 -8.05
CA LEU A 85 1.16 -2.36 -8.38
C LEU A 85 1.70 -1.04 -8.99
N ARG A 86 0.90 -0.38 -9.84
CA ARG A 86 1.25 0.93 -10.39
C ARG A 86 1.31 2.01 -9.29
N ARG A 87 0.33 2.02 -8.37
CA ARG A 87 0.33 2.93 -7.21
C ARG A 87 1.52 2.66 -6.28
N LEU A 88 1.87 1.39 -6.07
CA LEU A 88 3.00 1.00 -5.25
C LEU A 88 4.33 1.50 -5.85
N GLU A 89 4.49 1.40 -7.17
CA GLU A 89 5.69 1.90 -7.83
C GLU A 89 5.87 3.41 -7.64
N GLU A 90 4.80 4.19 -7.78
CA GLU A 90 4.79 5.63 -7.50
C GLU A 90 5.12 5.92 -6.04
N LEU A 91 4.51 5.20 -5.09
CA LEU A 91 4.82 5.33 -3.67
C LEU A 91 6.30 5.06 -3.38
N MET A 92 6.89 4.03 -3.99
CA MET A 92 8.31 3.72 -3.80
C MET A 92 9.22 4.81 -4.36
N ARG A 93 8.83 5.50 -5.44
CA ARG A 93 9.57 6.67 -5.95
C ARG A 93 9.56 7.82 -4.96
N GLN A 94 8.38 8.12 -4.40
CA GLN A 94 8.24 9.17 -3.39
C GLN A 94 9.06 8.84 -2.13
N MET A 95 9.05 7.58 -1.70
CA MET A 95 9.87 7.12 -0.57
C MET A 95 11.38 7.15 -0.86
N ALA A 96 11.81 6.87 -2.09
CA ALA A 96 13.20 7.02 -2.50
C ALA A 96 13.66 8.49 -2.41
N CYS A 97 12.85 9.42 -2.93
CA CYS A 97 13.10 10.86 -2.80
C CYS A 97 13.15 11.31 -1.33
N ALA A 98 12.20 10.86 -0.51
CA ALA A 98 12.18 11.17 0.92
C ALA A 98 13.41 10.62 1.66
N SER A 99 13.81 9.39 1.36
CA SER A 99 15.00 8.75 1.95
C SER A 99 16.27 9.50 1.61
N LYS A 100 16.38 10.00 0.37
CA LYS A 100 17.47 10.86 -0.07
C LYS A 100 17.48 12.17 0.71
N SER A 101 16.33 12.83 0.89
CA SER A 101 16.22 14.07 1.66
C SER A 101 16.57 13.90 3.14
N ILE A 102 16.29 12.73 3.73
CA ILE A 102 16.68 12.38 5.11
C ILE A 102 18.19 12.10 5.22
N GLY A 103 18.88 11.86 4.09
CA GLY A 103 20.31 11.51 4.08
C GLY A 103 20.58 10.03 4.31
N ASN A 104 19.62 9.14 4.02
CA ASN A 104 19.79 7.69 4.12
C ASN A 104 19.90 7.04 2.73
N PRO A 105 21.11 6.91 2.17
CA PRO A 105 21.31 6.37 0.82
C PRO A 105 21.02 4.87 0.72
N ASP A 106 21.21 4.11 1.81
CA ASP A 106 20.92 2.67 1.81
C ASP A 106 19.42 2.41 1.63
N LEU A 107 18.59 3.23 2.25
CA LEU A 107 17.14 3.14 2.14
C LEU A 107 16.66 3.58 0.73
N GLU A 108 17.22 4.65 0.18
CA GLU A 108 16.99 5.05 -1.21
C GLU A 108 17.31 3.89 -2.18
N LYS A 109 18.49 3.27 -2.02
CA LYS A 109 18.91 2.15 -2.86
C LYS A 109 17.93 0.97 -2.78
N LYS A 110 17.44 0.62 -1.59
CA LYS A 110 16.43 -0.44 -1.41
C LYS A 110 15.13 -0.12 -2.16
N PHE A 111 14.65 1.11 -2.11
CA PHE A 111 13.45 1.50 -2.86
C PHE A 111 13.68 1.45 -4.37
N LEU A 112 14.83 1.93 -4.86
CA LEU A 112 15.19 1.85 -6.29
C LEU A 112 15.33 0.41 -6.78
N GLU A 113 15.91 -0.48 -6.00
CA GLU A 113 15.99 -1.91 -6.31
C GLU A 113 14.61 -2.57 -6.35
N GLY A 114 13.72 -2.22 -5.42
CA GLY A 114 12.36 -2.73 -5.42
C GLY A 114 11.55 -2.27 -6.64
N ILE A 115 11.68 -1.00 -7.05
CA ILE A 115 11.05 -0.48 -8.28
C ILE A 115 11.48 -1.30 -9.50
N LYS A 116 12.78 -1.62 -9.62
CA LYS A 116 13.31 -2.43 -10.72
C LYS A 116 12.67 -3.83 -10.78
N LYS A 117 12.40 -4.45 -9.63
CA LYS A 117 11.77 -5.79 -9.57
C LYS A 117 10.30 -5.78 -9.94
N ILE A 118 9.58 -4.70 -9.61
CA ILE A 118 8.14 -4.59 -9.84
C ILE A 118 7.83 -4.15 -11.27
N ARG A 119 8.70 -3.32 -11.88
CA ARG A 119 8.53 -2.77 -13.23
C ARG A 119 8.84 -3.79 -14.33
N ARG A 120 7.92 -4.74 -14.55
CA ARG A 120 8.01 -5.74 -15.62
C ARG A 120 6.65 -6.11 -16.20
N GLY A 121 6.65 -6.74 -17.38
CA GLY A 121 5.49 -7.42 -17.96
C GLY A 121 4.23 -6.55 -18.15
N ILE A 122 3.07 -7.21 -18.07
CA ILE A 122 1.76 -6.62 -18.39
C ILE A 122 1.39 -5.41 -17.53
N VAL A 123 1.92 -5.32 -16.30
CA VAL A 123 1.60 -4.25 -15.35
C VAL A 123 2.08 -2.88 -15.86
N PHE A 124 3.15 -2.87 -16.66
CA PHE A 124 3.77 -1.66 -17.22
C PHE A 124 3.81 -1.66 -18.75
N SER A 125 2.88 -2.39 -19.39
CA SER A 125 2.71 -2.32 -20.84
C SER A 125 2.29 -0.90 -21.26
N SER A 126 2.75 -0.46 -22.43
CA SER A 126 2.35 0.82 -23.02
C SER A 126 0.83 0.87 -23.22
N SER A 127 0.25 2.05 -23.01
CA SER A 127 -1.13 2.31 -23.39
C SER A 127 -1.27 2.21 -24.91
N LEU A 128 -2.43 1.74 -25.38
CA LEU A 128 -2.74 1.77 -26.82
C LEU A 128 -3.11 3.17 -27.35
N TYR A 129 -3.41 4.10 -26.45
CA TYR A 129 -3.84 5.46 -26.78
C TYR A 129 -2.69 6.48 -26.73
N LEU A 130 -1.48 6.04 -26.39
CA LEU A 130 -0.30 6.88 -26.27
C LEU A 130 0.67 6.62 -27.42
#